data_AF-A0A381Z9V0-F1
#
_entry.id   AF-A0A381Z9V0-F1
#
_cell.length_a   1.000
_cell.length_b   1.000
_cell.length_c   1.000
_cell.angle_alpha   90.00
_cell.angle_beta   90.00
_cell.angle_gamma   90.00
#
_symmetry.space_group_name_H-M   'P 1'
#
loop_
_entity.id
_entity.type
_entity.pdbx_description
1 polymer ?
#
loop_
_entity_poly.entity_id
_entity_poly.type
_entity_poly.pdbx_seq_one_letter_code
_entity_poly.pdbx_strand_id
1 'polypeptide(L)' 'VDRTEAYPWDVVEALREGGFMGMTVPVAYGGLGLSFLDAVLVVEEMARQCGVTGR' A
#
# COMPACT_ATOMS: atom_id res chain seq x y z
N VAL A 1 13.43 -9.76 -5.34
CA VAL A 1 12.00 -10.08 -5.57
C VAL A 1 11.75 -10.41 -7.02
N ASP A 2 11.82 -9.45 -7.95
CA ASP A 2 11.43 -9.64 -9.36
C ASP A 2 12.12 -10.85 -10.04
N ARG A 3 13.46 -10.87 -10.04
CA ARG A 3 14.27 -11.96 -10.61
C ARG A 3 13.99 -13.36 -10.04
N THR A 4 13.45 -13.44 -8.83
CA THR A 4 13.22 -14.70 -8.10
C THR A 4 11.76 -15.11 -8.09
N GLU A 5 10.86 -14.23 -8.55
CA GLU A 5 9.39 -14.39 -8.48
C GLU A 5 8.84 -14.71 -7.08
N ALA A 6 9.67 -14.60 -6.05
CA ALA A 6 9.29 -14.79 -4.67
C ALA A 6 8.34 -13.68 -4.24
N TYR A 7 7.35 -14.04 -3.42
CA TYR A 7 6.42 -13.06 -2.87
C TYR A 7 7.17 -12.06 -1.97
N PRO A 8 6.98 -10.75 -2.15
CA PRO A 8 7.79 -9.71 -1.51
C PRO A 8 7.33 -9.44 -0.07
N TRP A 9 7.52 -10.40 0.83
CA TRP A 9 7.10 -10.28 2.23
C TRP A 9 7.74 -9.10 2.95
N ASP A 10 9.00 -8.80 2.64
CA ASP A 10 9.74 -7.64 3.12
C ASP A 10 9.08 -6.32 2.71
N VAL A 11 8.62 -6.21 1.46
CA VAL A 11 7.90 -5.03 0.97
C VAL A 11 6.53 -4.92 1.64
N VAL A 12 5.80 -6.04 1.80
CA VAL A 12 4.49 -6.05 2.47
C VAL A 12 4.63 -5.60 3.92
N GLU A 13 5.65 -6.05 4.63
CA GLU A 13 5.94 -5.64 6.00
C GLU A 13 6.29 -4.16 6.08
N ALA A 14 7.14 -3.66 5.18
CA ALA A 14 7.47 -2.23 5.11
C ALA A 14 6.24 -1.35 4.83
N LEU A 15 5.33 -1.79 3.95
CA LEU A 15 4.08 -1.05 3.67
C LEU A 15 3.13 -1.04 4.87
N ARG A 16 3.05 -2.15 5.61
CA ARG A 16 2.30 -2.24 6.85
C ARG A 16 2.87 -1.28 7.91
N GLU A 17 4.18 -1.32 8.13
CA GLU A 17 4.85 -0.44 9.10
C GLU A 17 4.75 1.03 8.70
N GLY A 18 4.79 1.33 7.40
CA GLY A 18 4.58 2.66 6.85
C GLY A 18 3.14 3.17 6.90
N GLY A 19 2.19 2.35 7.38
CA GLY A 19 0.79 2.75 7.52
C GLY A 19 0.02 2.83 6.20
N PHE A 20 0.51 2.23 5.11
CA PHE A 20 -0.16 2.24 3.81
C PHE A 20 -1.25 1.17 3.67
N MET A 21 -1.46 0.37 4.71
CA MET A 21 -2.48 -0.67 4.75
C MET A 21 -3.75 -0.16 5.43
N GLY A 22 -4.93 -0.49 4.89
CA GLY A 22 -6.21 -0.12 5.49
C GLY A 22 -6.52 1.39 5.45
N MET A 23 -5.95 2.12 4.48
CA MET A 23 -6.09 3.57 4.35
C MET A 23 -7.55 4.06 4.36
N THR A 24 -8.45 3.34 3.68
CA THR A 24 -9.88 3.71 3.57
C THR A 24 -10.76 3.06 4.66
N VAL A 25 -10.18 2.22 5.52
CA VAL A 25 -10.92 1.58 6.61
C VAL A 25 -11.28 2.66 7.66
N PRO A 26 -12.53 2.71 8.16
CA PRO A 26 -12.90 3.67 9.19
C PRO A 26 -12.02 3.60 10.45
N VAL A 27 -11.78 4.75 11.06
CA VAL A 27 -10.98 4.87 12.30
C VAL A 27 -11.54 4.02 13.44
N ALA A 28 -12.88 3.85 13.51
CA ALA A 28 -13.53 2.99 14.49
C ALA A 28 -13.08 1.52 14.45
N TYR A 29 -12.49 1.09 13.33
CA TYR A 29 -11.93 -0.26 13.14
C TYR A 29 -10.40 -0.27 13.10
N GLY A 30 -9.75 0.85 13.45
CA GLY A 30 -8.28 0.97 13.47
C GLY A 30 -7.64 1.32 12.13
N GLY A 31 -8.43 1.74 11.13
CA GLY A 31 -7.92 2.26 9.86
C GLY A 31 -7.65 3.76 9.88
N LEU A 32 -7.25 4.31 8.73
CA LEU A 32 -6.92 5.74 8.61
C LEU A 32 -8.11 6.62 8.23
N GLY A 33 -9.24 6.04 7.79
CA GLY A 33 -10.45 6.78 7.42
C GLY A 33 -10.27 7.74 6.24
N LEU A 34 -9.26 7.51 5.40
CA LEU A 34 -8.96 8.36 4.24
C LEU A 34 -10.01 8.18 3.14
N SER A 35 -10.16 9.21 2.30
CA SER A 35 -11.05 9.13 1.14
C SER A 35 -10.47 8.23 0.06
N PHE A 36 -11.32 7.80 -0.88
CA PHE A 36 -10.84 7.06 -2.06
C PHE A 36 -9.87 7.87 -2.91
N LEU A 37 -10.03 9.19 -2.99
CA LEU A 37 -9.11 10.05 -3.72
C LEU A 37 -7.72 10.04 -3.08
N ASP A 38 -7.64 10.15 -1.74
CA ASP A 38 -6.37 10.09 -1.01
C ASP A 38 -5.67 8.75 -1.25
N ALA A 39 -6.41 7.64 -1.17
CA ALA A 39 -5.86 6.31 -1.43
C ALA A 39 -5.36 6.17 -2.89
N VAL A 40 -6.08 6.70 -3.87
CA VAL A 40 -5.68 6.67 -5.28
C VAL A 40 -4.39 7.47 -5.52
N LEU A 41 -4.23 8.63 -4.88
CA LEU A 41 -2.99 9.41 -5.00
C LEU A 41 -1.78 8.65 -4.47
N VAL A 42 -1.92 7.96 -3.33
CA VAL A 42 -0.86 7.11 -2.78
C VAL A 42 -0.54 5.95 -3.73
N VAL A 43 -1.57 5.30 -4.28
CA VAL A 43 -1.42 4.21 -5.25
C VAL A 43 -0.71 4.68 -6.52
N GLU A 44 -1.05 5.87 -7.04
CA GLU A 44 -0.39 6.46 -8.22
C GLU A 44 1.11 6.67 -7.98
N GLU A 45 1.49 7.25 -6.84
CA GLU A 45 2.89 7.47 -6.50
C GLU A 45 3.67 6.17 -6.32
N MET A 46 3.05 5.12 -5.76
CA MET A 46 3.66 3.78 -5.70
C MET A 46 3.83 3.18 -7.10
N ALA A 47 2.82 3.30 -7.96
CA ALA A 47 2.83 2.76 -9.32
C ALA A 47 3.91 3.40 -10.20
N ARG A 48 4.28 4.67 -9.97
CA ARG A 48 5.42 5.33 -10.64
C ARG A 48 6.75 4.61 -10.40
N GLN A 49 6.89 3.91 -9.27
CA GLN A 49 8.12 3.23 -8.86
C GLN A 49 8.07 1.73 -9.14
N CYS A 50 6.94 1.10 -8.86
CA CYS A 50 6.74 -0.33 -9.05
C CYS A 50 5.26 -0.63 -9.33
N GLY A 51 4.94 -1.01 -10.57
CA GLY A 51 3.58 -1.37 -10.96
C GLY A 51 3.02 -2.60 -10.24
N VAL A 52 3.87 -3.48 -9.70
CA VAL A 52 3.43 -4.63 -8.89
C VAL A 52 3.04 -4.21 -7.48
N THR A 53 3.66 -3.16 -6.94
CA THR A 53 3.36 -2.63 -5.61
C THR A 53 2.15 -1.69 -5.63
N GLY A 54 2.01 -0.88 -6.68
CA GLY A 54 0.91 0.09 -6.83
C GLY A 54 -0.35 -0.47 -7.50
N ARG A 55 -0.62 -1.78 -7.44
CA ARG A 55 -1.82 -2.39 -8.06
C ARG A 55 -2.70 -3.10 -7.04
#